data_AF-A0A662N5X6-F1
#
_entry.id   AF-A0A662N5X6-F1
#
_cell.length_a   1.000
_cell.length_b   1.000
_cell.length_c   1.000
_cell.angle_alpha   90.00
_cell.angle_beta   90.00
_cell.angle_gamma   90.00
#
_symmetry.space_group_name_H-M   'P 1'
#
loop_
_entity.id
_entity.type
_entity.pdbx_description
1 polymer ?
#
loop_
_entity_poly.entity_id
_entity_poly.type
_entity_poly.pdbx_seq_one_letter_code
_entity_poly.pdbx_strand_id
1 'polypeptide(L)' 'MFRYTRFEKARIIGARALQIAMGAPVLIDILEGATPLEAAVMEFEKGIIPITVIRPS' A
#
# COMPACT_ATOMS: atom_id res chain seq x y z
N MET A 1 -0.35 -2.52 -17.39
CA MET A 1 -0.29 -1.65 -16.19
C MET A 1 -1.72 -1.34 -15.77
N PHE A 2 -2.32 -2.13 -14.89
CA PHE A 2 -3.72 -1.95 -14.50
C PHE A 2 -3.88 -0.59 -13.83
N ARG A 3 -4.58 0.32 -14.50
CA ARG A 3 -4.83 1.67 -13.97
C ARG A 3 -5.91 1.54 -12.88
N TYR A 4 -5.49 1.63 -11.62
CA TYR A 4 -6.42 1.76 -10.50
C TYR A 4 -7.18 3.08 -10.63
N THR A 5 -8.46 3.07 -10.25
CA THR A 5 -9.22 4.32 -10.07
C THR A 5 -8.64 5.09 -8.88
N ARG A 6 -8.95 6.40 -8.77
CA ARG A 6 -8.53 7.21 -7.61
C ARG A 6 -9.04 6.61 -6.28
N PHE A 7 -10.23 6.01 -6.31
CA PHE A 7 -10.83 5.35 -5.14
C PHE A 7 -10.12 4.05 -4.78
N GLU A 8 -9.83 3.21 -5.77
CA GLU A 8 -9.07 1.97 -5.59
C GLU A 8 -7.67 2.25 -5.05
N LYS A 9 -6.97 3.23 -5.65
CA LYS A 9 -5.65 3.66 -5.18
C LYS A 9 -5.69 4.09 -3.71
N ALA A 10 -6.63 4.96 -3.35
CA ALA A 10 -6.78 5.41 -1.96
C ALA A 10 -7.08 4.26 -1.00
N ARG A 11 -7.95 3.32 -1.41
CA ARG A 11 -8.34 2.16 -0.59
C ARG A 11 -7.19 1.19 -0.36
N ILE A 12 -6.40 0.90 -1.39
CA ILE A 12 -5.22 0.02 -1.33
C ILE A 12 -4.19 0.61 -0.36
N ILE A 13 -3.82 1.89 -0.54
CA ILE A 13 -2.83 2.57 0.31
C ILE A 13 -3.31 2.61 1.76
N GLY A 14 -4.58 2.99 1.99
CA GLY A 14 -5.14 3.05 3.35
C GLY A 14 -5.19 1.68 4.03
N ALA A 15 -5.58 0.62 3.32
CA ALA A 15 -5.60 -0.73 3.87
C ALA A 15 -4.19 -1.22 4.21
N ARG A 16 -3.20 -0.93 3.35
CA ARG A 16 -1.81 -1.32 3.60
C ARG A 16 -1.19 -0.53 4.75
N ALA A 17 -1.44 0.78 4.84
CA ALA A 17 -0.97 1.60 5.95
C ALA A 17 -1.47 1.07 7.31
N LEU A 18 -2.72 0.59 7.37
CA LEU A 18 -3.26 -0.04 8.57
C LEU A 18 -2.54 -1.35 8.92
N GLN A 19 -2.27 -2.21 7.94
CA GLN A 19 -1.50 -3.44 8.17
C GLN A 19 -0.13 -3.13 8.78
N ILE A 20 0.59 -2.15 8.22
CA ILE A 20 1.91 -1.72 8.70
C ILE A 20 1.81 -1.15 10.12
N ALA A 21 0.79 -0.33 10.40
CA ALA A 21 0.55 0.20 11.75
C ALA A 21 0.26 -0.90 12.78
N MET A 22 -0.29 -2.04 12.36
CA MET A 22 -0.52 -3.22 13.20
C MET A 22 0.72 -4.12 13.35
N GLY A 23 1.89 -3.71 12.84
CA GLY A 23 3.13 -4.46 12.94
C GLY A 23 3.34 -5.49 11.83
N ALA A 24 2.60 -5.40 10.72
CA ALA A 24 2.89 -6.25 9.56
C ALA A 24 4.25 -5.88 8.95
N PRO A 25 5.00 -6.88 8.42
CA PRO A 25 6.29 -6.63 7.80
C PRO A 25 6.15 -5.78 6.53
N VAL A 26 7.05 -4.82 6.40
CA VAL A 26 7.18 -3.95 5.21
C VAL A 26 8.18 -4.59 4.25
N LEU A 27 7.87 -4.58 2.95
CA LEU A 27 8.65 -5.25 1.90
C LEU A 27 9.74 -4.36 1.29
N ILE A 28 9.92 -3.15 1.81
CA ILE A 28 10.94 -2.18 1.38
C ILE A 28 11.82 -1.80 2.56
N ASP A 29 13.08 -1.48 2.26
CA ASP A 29 13.93 -0.75 3.19
C ASP A 29 13.38 0.66 3.35
N ILE A 30 12.97 0.97 4.58
CA ILE A 30 12.44 2.27 4.97
C ILE A 30 13.53 3.00 5.75
N LEU A 31 13.67 4.31 5.52
CA LEU A 31 14.48 5.16 6.40
C LEU A 31 13.87 5.14 7.81
N GLU A 32 14.72 5.06 8.85
CA GLU A 32 14.29 5.08 10.24
C GLU A 32 13.42 6.32 10.51
N GLY A 33 12.15 6.11 10.86
CA GLY A 33 11.20 7.19 11.21
C GLY A 33 10.07 7.45 10.21
N ALA A 34 9.98 6.71 9.10
CA ALA A 34 8.85 6.88 8.19
C ALA A 34 7.54 6.38 8.81
N THR A 35 6.46 7.08 8.49
CA THR A 35 5.10 6.72 8.93
C THR A 35 4.59 5.49 8.18
N PRO A 36 3.63 4.74 8.76
CA PRO A 36 2.99 3.60 8.07
C PRO A 36 2.36 3.98 6.72
N LEU A 37 1.90 5.23 6.59
CA LEU A 37 1.34 5.76 5.35
C LEU A 37 2.41 5.92 4.28
N GLU A 38 3.54 6.53 4.61
CA GLU A 38 4.66 6.71 3.68
C GLU A 38 5.21 5.35 3.21
N ALA A 39 5.33 4.40 4.13
CA ALA A 39 5.72 3.03 3.80
C ALA A 39 4.76 2.37 2.78
N ALA A 40 3.44 2.50 3.00
CA ALA A 40 2.44 1.98 2.08
C ALA A 40 2.44 2.68 0.71
N VAL A 41 2.69 3.99 0.66
CA VAL A 41 2.81 4.75 -0.59
C VAL A 41 4.03 4.27 -1.38
N MET A 42 5.18 4.11 -0.72
CA MET A 42 6.40 3.63 -1.38
C MET A 42 6.26 2.19 -1.90
N GLU A 43 5.60 1.29 -1.16
CA GLU A 43 5.30 -0.07 -1.66
C GLU A 43 4.36 -0.05 -2.88
N PHE A 44 3.36 0.84 -2.87
CA PHE A 44 2.44 1.01 -3.99
C PHE A 44 3.16 1.54 -5.23
N GLU A 45 4.05 2.52 -5.08
CA GLU A 45 4.83 3.10 -6.18
C GLU A 45 5.83 2.11 -6.78
N LYS A 46 6.42 1.23 -5.96
CA LYS A 46 7.25 0.12 -6.43
C LYS A 46 6.44 -1.06 -7.02
N GLY A 47 5.11 -1.05 -6.88
CA GLY A 47 4.23 -2.09 -7.42
C GLY A 47 4.31 -3.43 -6.69
N ILE A 48 4.82 -3.45 -5.46
CA ILE A 48 4.99 -4.67 -4.63
C ILE A 48 3.93 -4.81 -3.53
N ILE A 49 2.92 -3.94 -3.54
CA ILE A 49 1.87 -3.93 -2.52
C ILE A 49 1.05 -5.24 -2.58
N PRO A 50 0.91 -5.99 -1.47
CA PRO A 50 0.24 -7.30 -1.46
C PRO A 50 -1.29 -7.17 -1.37
N ILE A 51 -1.89 -6.28 -2.17
CA ILE A 51 -3.34 -6.04 -2.20
C ILE A 51 -3.81 -5.99 -3.65
N THR A 52 -4.82 -6.79 -3.96
CA THR A 52 -5.47 -6.83 -5.28
C THR A 52 -6.91 -6.36 -5.18
N VAL A 53 -7.37 -5.59 -6.16
CA VAL A 53 -8.76 -5.16 -6.25
C VAL A 53 -9.54 -6.15 -7.09
N ILE A 54 -10.56 -6.76 -6.50
CA ILE A 54 -11.57 -7.55 -7.22
C ILE A 54 -12.67 -6.59 -7.63
N ARG A 55 -12.93 -6.49 -8.94
CA ARG A 55 -14.05 -5.73 -9.48
C ARG A 55 -15.21 -6.69 -9.72
N PRO A 56 -16.42 -6.42 -9.21
CA PRO A 56 -17.59 -7.16 -9.64
C PRO A 56 -17.81 -6.85 -11.12
N SER A 57 -17.74 -7.89 -11.95
CA SER A 57 -18.02 -7.86 -13.39
C SER A 57 -19.51 -7.75 -13.66
#